data_AF-A0A0V0I870-F1
#
_entry.id   AF-A0A0V0I870-F1
#
_cell.length_a   1.000
_cell.length_b   1.000
_cell.length_c   1.000
_cell.angle_alpha   90.00
_cell.angle_beta   90.00
_cell.angle_gamma   90.00
#
_symmetry.space_group_name_H-M   'P 1'
#
loop_
_entity.id
_entity.type
_entity.pdbx_description
1 polymer ?
#
loop_
_entity_poly.entity_id
_entity_poly.type
_entity_poly.pdbx_seq_one_letter_code
_entity_poly.pdbx_strand_id
1 'polypeptide(L)'
;MSVLAVYCFDPRDYGKSSSGFDKTGPYRASFLIESVADLRKNLQARGSDLVVRIGKPETVLVELAKAVGAEAVYAHREVSHDEVKGEDKIDAVMKDEGLEVKYFWGSTLYHVDDLPFKLEQMPTNYGGFREKVQGLEVRKTIEALDQLRGLPARGDVEPGEIPSLVDLGLNPSATMGQNGKPAANASLVGGENEALQRLRKFAAECQAQPSKENKDGTTDSIYGANFSCKISPWLAMGCLSPRSMFDELKKSTSRTISAASGKKDGGSGTGLNWLMYELLWRDFFRFITKKYSAAKQNSATPVTACVGAAA
;
A
#
# COMPACT_ATOMS: atom_id res chain seq x y z
N MET A 1 -15.12 -11.73 -18.58
CA MET A 1 -14.27 -12.75 -17.93
C MET A 1 -14.46 -12.62 -16.42
N SER A 2 -14.56 -13.73 -15.69
CA SER A 2 -14.55 -13.75 -14.22
C SER A 2 -13.12 -13.59 -13.71
N VAL A 3 -12.94 -13.07 -12.51
CA VAL A 3 -11.62 -12.88 -11.88
C VAL A 3 -11.63 -13.64 -10.56
N LEU A 4 -10.57 -14.40 -10.29
CA LEU A 4 -10.33 -15.01 -8.99
C LEU A 4 -9.50 -14.04 -8.14
N ALA A 5 -10.13 -13.32 -7.22
CA ALA A 5 -9.38 -12.52 -6.26
C ALA A 5 -8.77 -13.42 -5.19
N VAL A 6 -7.46 -13.28 -4.95
CA VAL A 6 -6.71 -14.13 -4.01
C VAL A 6 -5.91 -13.26 -3.05
N TYR A 7 -5.92 -13.62 -1.76
CA TYR A 7 -4.99 -13.10 -0.77
C TYR A 7 -4.26 -14.26 -0.06
N CYS A 8 -2.93 -14.19 -0.03
CA CYS A 8 -2.10 -15.19 0.63
C CYS A 8 -1.49 -14.59 1.90
N PHE A 9 -1.80 -15.16 3.06
CA PHE A 9 -1.02 -14.91 4.27
C PHE A 9 0.29 -15.70 4.16
N ASP A 10 1.36 -15.02 3.76
CA ASP A 10 2.67 -15.64 3.58
C ASP A 10 3.31 -15.97 4.94
N PRO A 11 3.63 -17.25 5.24
CA PRO A 11 4.28 -17.61 6.49
C PRO A 11 5.61 -16.88 6.74
N ARG A 12 6.28 -16.38 5.69
CA ARG A 12 7.55 -15.63 5.79
C ARG A 12 7.39 -14.25 6.45
N ASP A 13 6.18 -13.71 6.51
CA ASP A 13 5.87 -12.41 7.12
C ASP A 13 5.64 -12.49 8.63
N TYR A 14 5.53 -13.71 9.14
CA TYR A 14 5.25 -14.03 10.54
C TYR A 14 6.45 -14.75 11.18
N GLY A 15 6.45 -14.83 12.51
CA GLY A 15 7.60 -15.32 13.28
C GLY A 15 8.68 -14.26 13.51
N LYS A 16 9.90 -14.70 13.85
CA LYS A 16 10.98 -13.81 14.28
C LYS A 16 11.87 -13.37 13.11
N SER A 17 12.24 -12.09 13.13
CA SER A 17 13.30 -11.51 12.32
C SER A 17 14.67 -12.00 12.79
N SER A 18 15.73 -11.73 12.00
CA SER A 18 17.11 -12.03 12.37
C SER A 18 17.56 -11.35 13.68
N SER A 19 16.89 -10.27 14.08
CA SER A 19 17.15 -9.54 15.33
C SER A 19 16.28 -10.01 16.51
N GLY A 20 15.48 -11.09 16.34
CA GLY A 20 14.66 -11.67 17.41
C GLY A 20 13.30 -10.98 17.65
N PHE A 21 12.99 -9.89 16.95
CA PHE A 21 11.68 -9.24 16.99
C PHE A 21 10.69 -9.90 16.04
N ASP A 22 9.39 -9.81 16.33
CA ASP A 22 8.36 -10.27 15.39
C ASP A 22 8.50 -9.51 14.06
N LYS A 23 8.55 -10.25 12.94
CA LYS A 23 8.51 -9.65 11.61
C LYS A 23 7.24 -8.83 11.44
N THR A 24 6.11 -9.42 11.79
CA THR A 24 4.82 -8.75 11.92
C THR A 24 4.28 -8.93 13.32
N GLY A 25 4.28 -7.83 14.08
CA GLY A 25 3.71 -7.80 15.43
C GLY A 25 2.18 -7.89 15.43
N PRO A 26 1.59 -8.23 16.58
CA PRO A 26 0.17 -8.57 16.70
C PRO A 26 -0.78 -7.43 16.30
N TYR A 27 -0.42 -6.17 16.59
CA TYR A 27 -1.24 -5.01 16.17
C TYR A 27 -1.37 -4.88 14.65
N ARG A 28 -0.25 -5.06 13.92
CA ARG A 28 -0.26 -4.95 12.46
C ARG A 28 -0.93 -6.17 11.82
N ALA A 29 -0.75 -7.35 12.40
CA ALA A 29 -1.44 -8.56 11.96
C ALA A 29 -2.96 -8.45 12.14
N SER A 30 -3.45 -7.94 13.29
CA SER A 30 -4.87 -7.68 13.51
C SER A 30 -5.44 -6.71 12.47
N PHE A 31 -4.75 -5.57 12.25
CA PHE A 31 -5.15 -4.60 11.25
C PHE A 31 -5.20 -5.20 9.84
N LEU A 32 -4.25 -6.07 9.49
CA LEU A 32 -4.22 -6.75 8.19
C LEU A 32 -5.36 -7.76 8.03
N ILE A 33 -5.64 -8.57 9.07
CA ILE A 33 -6.77 -9.50 9.10
C ILE A 33 -8.09 -8.75 8.87
N GLU A 34 -8.28 -7.63 9.58
CA GLU A 34 -9.45 -6.76 9.43
C GLU A 34 -9.54 -6.18 8.00
N SER A 35 -8.42 -5.72 7.44
CA SER A 35 -8.37 -5.23 6.06
C SER A 35 -8.72 -6.29 5.02
N VAL A 36 -8.24 -7.51 5.19
CA VAL A 36 -8.57 -8.64 4.30
C VAL A 36 -10.05 -9.03 4.44
N ALA A 37 -10.59 -9.00 5.66
CA ALA A 37 -12.00 -9.25 5.92
C ALA A 37 -12.91 -8.20 5.28
N ASP A 38 -12.53 -6.92 5.35
CA ASP A 38 -13.25 -5.83 4.69
C ASP A 38 -13.18 -5.94 3.16
N LEU A 39 -12.01 -6.28 2.60
CA LEU A 39 -11.86 -6.55 1.17
C LEU A 39 -12.76 -7.69 0.70
N ARG A 40 -12.84 -8.80 1.45
CA ARG A 40 -13.76 -9.90 1.17
C ARG A 40 -15.20 -9.43 1.12
N LYS A 41 -15.65 -8.70 2.15
CA LYS A 41 -17.02 -8.15 2.23
C LYS A 41 -17.32 -7.23 1.05
N ASN A 42 -16.39 -6.36 0.67
CA ASN A 42 -16.55 -5.44 -0.45
C ASN A 42 -16.63 -6.16 -1.80
N LEU A 43 -15.89 -7.26 -1.98
CA LEU A 43 -15.98 -8.10 -3.19
C LEU A 43 -17.29 -8.88 -3.24
N GLN A 44 -17.75 -9.42 -2.10
CA GLN A 44 -19.04 -10.11 -1.97
C GLN A 44 -20.21 -9.18 -2.28
N ALA A 45 -20.19 -7.94 -1.77
CA ALA A 45 -21.21 -6.93 -2.07
C ALA A 45 -21.32 -6.59 -3.57
N ARG A 46 -20.25 -6.85 -4.34
CA ARG A 46 -20.18 -6.64 -5.80
C ARG A 46 -20.37 -7.92 -6.60
N GLY A 47 -20.78 -9.02 -5.96
CA GLY A 47 -21.05 -10.29 -6.64
C GLY A 47 -19.79 -11.09 -6.98
N SER A 48 -18.70 -10.98 -6.21
CA SER A 48 -17.52 -11.86 -6.29
C SER A 48 -17.18 -12.40 -4.88
N ASP A 49 -15.96 -12.87 -4.65
CA ASP A 49 -15.47 -13.24 -3.32
C ASP A 49 -13.93 -13.11 -3.28
N LEU A 50 -13.33 -13.26 -2.10
CA LEU A 50 -11.89 -13.31 -1.88
C LEU A 50 -11.45 -14.69 -1.38
N VAL A 51 -10.69 -15.39 -2.22
CA VAL A 51 -10.03 -16.64 -1.85
C VAL A 51 -8.84 -16.33 -0.95
N VAL A 52 -8.85 -16.87 0.26
CA VAL A 52 -7.80 -16.68 1.26
C VAL A 52 -7.10 -18.00 1.51
N ARG A 53 -5.77 -17.96 1.56
CA ARG A 53 -4.91 -19.10 1.90
C ARG A 53 -3.79 -18.66 2.82
N ILE A 54 -3.30 -19.57 3.66
CA ILE A 54 -2.02 -19.43 4.35
C ILE A 54 -1.00 -20.26 3.58
N GLY A 55 0.05 -19.62 3.07
CA GLY A 55 1.02 -20.32 2.25
C GLY A 55 1.88 -19.37 1.42
N LYS A 56 2.93 -19.93 0.82
CA LYS A 56 3.83 -19.17 -0.05
C LYS A 56 3.08 -18.80 -1.35
N PRO A 57 3.00 -17.51 -1.72
CA PRO A 57 2.30 -17.08 -2.94
C PRO A 57 2.75 -17.83 -4.19
N GLU A 58 4.05 -18.10 -4.36
CA GLU A 58 4.58 -18.82 -5.52
C GLU A 58 4.05 -20.26 -5.66
N THR A 59 3.59 -20.88 -4.57
CA THR A 59 2.97 -22.22 -4.58
C THR A 59 1.46 -22.12 -4.72
N VAL A 60 0.82 -21.28 -3.90
CA VAL A 60 -0.64 -21.14 -3.85
C VAL A 60 -1.20 -20.63 -5.17
N LEU A 61 -0.57 -19.61 -5.77
CA LEU A 61 -1.10 -18.99 -6.99
C LEU A 61 -1.05 -19.96 -8.17
N VAL A 62 -0.04 -20.83 -8.25
CA VAL A 62 0.07 -21.85 -9.31
C VAL A 62 -1.02 -22.90 -9.17
N GLU A 63 -1.25 -23.39 -7.95
CA GLU A 63 -2.33 -24.34 -7.65
C GLU A 63 -3.69 -23.77 -8.07
N LEU A 64 -3.99 -22.54 -7.64
CA LEU A 64 -5.25 -21.88 -7.94
C LEU A 64 -5.40 -21.57 -9.43
N ALA A 65 -4.34 -21.08 -10.08
CA ALA A 65 -4.36 -20.80 -11.52
C ALA A 65 -4.67 -22.06 -12.33
N LYS A 66 -4.07 -23.20 -11.99
CA LYS A 66 -4.37 -24.49 -12.63
C LYS A 66 -5.79 -24.95 -12.35
N ALA A 67 -6.25 -24.84 -11.11
CA ALA A 67 -7.59 -25.26 -10.71
C ALA A 67 -8.68 -24.54 -11.52
N VAL A 68 -8.56 -23.22 -11.66
CA VAL A 68 -9.55 -22.40 -12.39
C VAL A 68 -9.26 -22.26 -13.87
N GLY A 69 -8.09 -22.72 -14.35
CA GLY A 69 -7.64 -22.54 -15.72
C GLY A 69 -7.37 -21.07 -16.07
N ALA A 70 -6.77 -20.31 -15.14
CA ALA A 70 -6.38 -18.93 -15.39
C ALA A 70 -5.24 -18.86 -16.41
N GLU A 71 -5.25 -17.84 -17.26
CA GLU A 71 -4.20 -17.59 -18.25
C GLU A 71 -3.15 -16.59 -17.75
N ALA A 72 -3.54 -15.75 -16.78
CA ALA A 72 -2.67 -14.71 -16.25
C ALA A 72 -2.95 -14.37 -14.78
N VAL A 73 -1.92 -13.90 -14.09
CA VAL A 73 -1.97 -13.34 -12.73
C VAL A 73 -1.68 -11.84 -12.81
N TYR A 74 -2.48 -11.04 -12.11
CA TYR A 74 -2.38 -9.58 -12.09
C TYR A 74 -2.05 -9.13 -10.67
N ALA A 75 -0.99 -8.33 -10.51
CA ALA A 75 -0.55 -7.86 -9.20
C ALA A 75 0.02 -6.42 -9.28
N HIS A 76 0.12 -5.74 -8.14
CA HIS A 76 0.90 -4.51 -8.07
C HIS A 76 2.38 -4.81 -7.86
N ARG A 77 3.25 -4.02 -8.50
CA ARG A 77 4.70 -4.13 -8.39
C ARG A 77 5.21 -3.53 -7.06
N GLU A 78 5.99 -4.30 -6.33
CA GLU A 78 6.71 -3.87 -5.14
C GLU A 78 8.18 -3.52 -5.43
N VAL A 79 8.82 -2.90 -4.43
CA VAL A 79 10.16 -2.30 -4.61
C VAL A 79 11.17 -2.71 -3.54
N SER A 80 10.69 -3.21 -2.41
CA SER A 80 11.50 -3.69 -1.30
C SER A 80 12.06 -5.07 -1.60
N HIS A 81 13.19 -5.37 -0.95
CA HIS A 81 14.02 -6.53 -1.29
C HIS A 81 13.29 -7.88 -1.15
N ASP A 82 12.52 -8.07 -0.07
CA ASP A 82 11.87 -9.35 0.20
C ASP A 82 10.68 -9.57 -0.74
N GLU A 83 9.91 -8.52 -1.03
CA GLU A 83 8.79 -8.55 -1.97
C GLU A 83 9.28 -8.76 -3.40
N VAL A 84 10.33 -8.07 -3.85
CA VAL A 84 10.93 -8.29 -5.18
C VAL A 84 11.44 -9.73 -5.32
N LYS A 85 12.07 -10.29 -4.29
CA LYS A 85 12.46 -11.72 -4.29
C LYS A 85 11.25 -12.66 -4.31
N GLY A 86 10.12 -12.26 -3.72
CA GLY A 86 8.86 -12.98 -3.80
C GLY A 86 8.30 -12.97 -5.22
N GLU A 87 8.24 -11.79 -5.85
CA GLU A 87 7.87 -11.61 -7.26
C GLU A 87 8.74 -12.44 -8.19
N ASP A 88 10.07 -12.42 -8.02
CA ASP A 88 11.01 -13.21 -8.85
C ASP A 88 10.72 -14.73 -8.77
N LYS A 89 10.31 -15.23 -7.59
CA LYS A 89 9.90 -16.64 -7.43
C LYS A 89 8.56 -16.94 -8.09
N ILE A 90 7.59 -16.02 -7.97
CA ILE A 90 6.29 -16.15 -8.64
C ILE A 90 6.54 -16.19 -10.15
N ASP A 91 7.32 -15.26 -10.69
CA ASP A 91 7.64 -15.18 -12.12
C ASP A 91 8.31 -16.45 -12.62
N ALA A 92 9.27 -17.00 -11.86
CA ALA A 92 9.96 -18.24 -12.21
C ALA A 92 8.97 -19.43 -12.30
N VAL A 93 8.17 -19.66 -11.26
CA VAL A 93 7.25 -20.81 -11.25
C VAL A 93 6.10 -20.64 -12.24
N MET A 94 5.57 -19.42 -12.41
CA MET A 94 4.50 -19.17 -13.39
C MET A 94 4.99 -19.37 -14.82
N LYS A 95 6.23 -18.96 -15.13
CA LYS A 95 6.85 -19.18 -16.44
C LYS A 95 7.01 -20.67 -16.76
N ASP A 96 7.43 -21.48 -15.78
CA ASP A 96 7.57 -22.93 -15.97
C ASP A 96 6.23 -23.61 -16.28
N GLU A 97 5.12 -23.00 -15.83
CA GLU A 97 3.75 -23.45 -16.08
C GLU A 97 3.09 -22.80 -17.31
N GLY A 98 3.81 -21.93 -18.02
CA GLY A 98 3.27 -21.20 -19.18
C GLY A 98 2.22 -20.15 -18.84
N LEU A 99 2.19 -19.66 -17.60
CA LEU A 99 1.26 -18.64 -17.10
C LEU A 99 1.89 -17.25 -17.18
N GLU A 100 1.11 -16.26 -17.64
CA GLU A 100 1.56 -14.87 -17.72
C GLU A 100 1.40 -14.16 -16.37
N VAL A 101 2.40 -13.36 -15.96
CA VAL A 101 2.29 -12.49 -14.78
C VAL A 101 2.40 -11.03 -15.21
N LYS A 102 1.40 -10.21 -14.85
CA LYS A 102 1.32 -8.79 -15.17
C LYS A 102 1.39 -7.95 -13.91
N TYR A 103 2.45 -7.16 -13.82
CA TYR A 103 2.63 -6.19 -12.75
C TYR A 103 2.19 -4.78 -13.17
N PHE A 104 1.51 -4.09 -12.26
CA PHE A 104 1.08 -2.71 -12.44
C PHE A 104 1.69 -1.83 -11.35
N TRP A 105 2.00 -0.58 -11.70
CA TRP A 105 2.46 0.39 -10.72
C TRP A 105 1.27 1.21 -10.18
N GLY A 106 0.93 1.03 -8.91
CA GLY A 106 -0.27 1.66 -8.33
C GLY A 106 -0.07 2.39 -7.00
N SER A 107 1.09 2.21 -6.36
CA SER A 107 1.28 2.56 -4.96
C SER A 107 1.64 4.03 -4.71
N THR A 108 2.04 4.81 -5.72
CA THR A 108 2.48 6.21 -5.58
C THR A 108 1.44 7.22 -6.05
N LEU A 109 1.61 8.48 -5.66
CA LEU A 109 0.80 9.61 -6.13
C LEU A 109 1.13 9.92 -7.60
N TYR A 110 2.40 10.15 -7.91
CA TYR A 110 2.88 10.27 -9.28
C TYR A 110 3.20 8.91 -9.83
N HIS A 111 2.74 8.61 -11.05
CA HIS A 111 3.05 7.34 -11.68
C HIS A 111 4.53 7.30 -12.10
N VAL A 112 5.17 6.14 -12.00
CA VAL A 112 6.60 5.98 -12.34
C VAL A 112 6.90 6.41 -13.78
N ASP A 113 6.00 6.11 -14.72
CA ASP A 113 6.14 6.49 -16.13
C ASP A 113 5.96 7.99 -16.42
N ASP A 114 5.40 8.76 -15.47
CA ASP A 114 5.21 10.21 -15.63
C ASP A 114 6.41 11.00 -15.09
N LEU A 115 7.40 10.33 -14.49
CA LEU A 115 8.58 11.00 -13.97
C LEU A 115 9.38 11.62 -15.14
N PRO A 116 9.84 12.87 -15.02
CA PRO A 116 10.60 13.57 -16.08
C PRO A 116 12.06 13.13 -16.14
N PHE A 117 12.37 11.96 -15.58
CA PHE A 117 13.69 11.36 -15.53
C PHE A 117 13.54 9.85 -15.37
N LYS A 118 14.54 9.10 -15.84
CA LYS A 118 14.60 7.66 -15.59
C LYS A 118 14.93 7.38 -14.12
N LEU A 119 14.49 6.25 -13.58
CA LEU A 119 14.69 5.91 -12.16
C LEU A 119 16.17 5.86 -11.75
N GLU A 120 17.09 5.55 -12.66
CA GLU A 120 18.54 5.56 -12.40
C GLU A 120 19.04 6.99 -12.05
N GLN A 121 18.37 8.00 -12.60
CA GLN A 121 18.64 9.43 -12.39
C GLN A 121 17.81 10.04 -11.25
N MET A 122 17.09 9.21 -10.48
CA MET A 122 16.34 9.64 -9.30
C MET A 122 17.29 10.38 -8.34
N PRO A 123 16.97 11.62 -7.94
CA PRO A 123 17.76 12.39 -6.98
C PRO A 123 17.94 11.68 -5.65
N THR A 124 19.10 11.83 -5.02
CA THR A 124 19.43 11.18 -3.73
C THR A 124 18.88 11.94 -2.52
N ASN A 125 18.39 13.16 -2.72
CA ASN A 125 17.75 13.96 -1.69
C ASN A 125 16.35 14.41 -2.14
N TYR A 126 15.48 14.66 -1.16
CA TYR A 126 14.09 15.03 -1.40
C TYR A 126 13.94 16.36 -2.14
N GLY A 127 14.78 17.36 -1.84
CA GLY A 127 14.72 18.68 -2.47
C GLY A 127 14.87 18.59 -3.99
N GLY A 128 15.89 17.87 -4.45
CA GLY A 128 16.11 17.65 -5.88
C GLY A 128 15.03 16.80 -6.54
N PHE A 129 14.43 15.84 -5.83
CA PHE A 129 13.26 15.11 -6.34
C PHE A 129 12.07 16.03 -6.54
N ARG A 130 11.72 16.80 -5.49
CA ARG A 130 10.58 17.73 -5.49
C ARG A 130 10.69 18.77 -6.59
N GLU A 131 11.87 19.32 -6.81
CA GLU A 131 12.14 20.27 -7.91
C GLU A 131 11.88 19.63 -9.27
N LYS A 132 12.40 18.42 -9.51
CA LYS A 132 12.23 17.74 -10.79
C LYS A 132 10.78 17.36 -11.09
N VAL A 133 9.99 16.98 -10.08
CA VAL A 133 8.57 16.61 -10.28
C VAL A 133 7.61 17.79 -10.20
N GLN A 134 8.13 19.01 -10.07
CA GLN A 134 7.32 20.21 -10.04
C GLN A 134 6.53 20.35 -11.35
N GLY A 135 5.22 20.57 -11.24
CA GLY A 135 4.33 20.73 -12.40
C GLY A 135 3.78 19.42 -12.97
N LEU A 136 4.16 18.25 -12.45
CA LEU A 136 3.52 17.00 -12.81
C LEU A 136 2.05 16.98 -12.37
N GLU A 137 1.19 16.47 -13.24
CA GLU A 137 -0.21 16.24 -12.92
C GLU A 137 -0.40 14.88 -12.26
N VAL A 138 -1.24 14.86 -11.22
CA VAL A 138 -1.67 13.60 -10.60
C VAL A 138 -2.70 12.94 -11.53
N ARG A 139 -2.44 11.69 -11.92
CA ARG A 139 -3.38 10.89 -12.72
C ARG A 139 -4.71 10.74 -11.99
N LYS A 140 -5.82 10.76 -12.74
CA LYS A 140 -7.16 10.48 -12.20
C LYS A 140 -7.23 9.09 -11.55
N THR A 141 -8.08 8.96 -10.53
CA THR A 141 -8.43 7.67 -9.96
C THR A 141 -9.14 6.79 -10.97
N ILE A 142 -8.96 5.48 -10.85
CA ILE A 142 -9.74 4.49 -11.60
C ILE A 142 -10.99 4.19 -10.78
N GLU A 143 -12.16 4.27 -11.39
CA GLU A 143 -13.42 3.95 -10.74
C GLU A 143 -13.53 2.43 -10.52
N ALA A 144 -13.95 2.04 -9.32
CA ALA A 144 -14.16 0.65 -8.98
C ALA A 144 -15.46 0.15 -9.63
N LEU A 145 -15.47 -1.08 -10.14
CA LEU A 145 -16.64 -1.67 -10.80
C LEU A 145 -17.80 -1.88 -9.82
N ASP A 146 -19.01 -1.46 -10.19
CA ASP A 146 -20.20 -1.65 -9.36
C ASP A 146 -20.58 -3.14 -9.19
N GLN A 147 -20.28 -3.95 -10.20
CA GLN A 147 -20.57 -5.39 -10.22
C GLN A 147 -19.42 -6.17 -10.87
N LEU A 148 -19.15 -7.34 -10.31
CA LEU A 148 -18.19 -8.33 -10.79
C LEU A 148 -18.91 -9.59 -11.27
N ARG A 149 -18.23 -10.42 -12.06
CA ARG A 149 -18.85 -11.60 -12.70
C ARG A 149 -18.72 -12.89 -11.87
N GLY A 150 -18.73 -12.80 -10.53
CA GLY A 150 -18.55 -13.97 -9.67
C GLY A 150 -17.15 -14.54 -9.67
N LEU A 151 -16.96 -15.57 -8.85
CA LEU A 151 -15.82 -16.47 -8.93
C LEU A 151 -15.89 -17.29 -10.22
N PRO A 152 -14.75 -17.73 -10.79
CA PRO A 152 -14.76 -18.71 -11.87
C PRO A 152 -15.50 -19.99 -11.47
N ALA A 153 -16.38 -20.49 -12.35
CA ALA A 153 -17.12 -21.73 -12.09
C ALA A 153 -16.24 -22.99 -12.15
N ARG A 154 -15.08 -22.91 -12.81
CA ARG A 154 -14.13 -24.01 -12.91
C ARG A 154 -13.30 -24.11 -11.63
N GLY A 155 -13.07 -25.34 -11.17
CA GLY A 155 -12.13 -25.64 -10.10
C GLY A 155 -12.74 -25.74 -8.70
N ASP A 156 -14.02 -25.39 -8.54
CA ASP A 156 -14.78 -25.50 -7.27
C ASP A 156 -13.98 -24.94 -6.07
N VAL A 157 -13.39 -23.75 -6.28
CA VAL A 157 -12.45 -23.16 -5.34
C VAL A 157 -13.20 -22.54 -4.18
N GLU A 158 -13.06 -23.15 -3.00
CA GLU A 158 -13.61 -22.61 -1.77
C GLU A 158 -12.91 -21.30 -1.34
N PRO A 159 -13.66 -20.29 -0.87
CA PRO A 159 -13.10 -19.01 -0.40
C PRO A 159 -12.06 -19.16 0.72
N GLY A 160 -12.18 -20.19 1.56
CA GLY A 160 -11.28 -20.45 2.69
C GLY A 160 -11.46 -19.47 3.85
N GLU A 161 -10.98 -19.87 5.02
CA GLU A 161 -11.08 -19.08 6.25
C GLU A 161 -10.03 -17.97 6.30
N ILE A 162 -10.39 -16.83 6.90
CA ILE A 162 -9.42 -15.78 7.24
C ILE A 162 -8.75 -16.19 8.55
N PRO A 163 -7.40 -16.24 8.61
CA PRO A 163 -6.70 -16.69 9.80
C PRO A 163 -6.92 -15.77 10.99
N SER A 164 -6.92 -16.37 12.18
CA SER A 164 -6.75 -15.67 13.44
C SER A 164 -5.28 -15.32 13.68
N LEU A 165 -5.00 -14.49 14.70
CA LEU A 165 -3.63 -14.26 15.16
C LEU A 165 -2.93 -15.56 15.58
N VAL A 166 -3.67 -16.51 16.14
CA VAL A 166 -3.11 -17.81 16.59
C VAL A 166 -2.66 -18.63 15.39
N ASP A 167 -3.44 -18.64 14.30
CA ASP A 167 -3.09 -19.33 13.06
C ASP A 167 -1.83 -18.75 12.42
N LEU A 168 -1.54 -17.46 12.67
CA LEU A 168 -0.32 -16.76 12.25
C LEU A 168 0.83 -16.87 13.26
N GLY A 169 0.66 -17.63 14.35
CA GLY A 169 1.69 -17.84 15.38
C GLY A 169 1.91 -16.64 16.31
N LEU A 170 0.91 -15.77 16.47
CA LEU A 170 0.99 -14.56 17.30
C LEU A 170 0.09 -14.67 18.54
N ASN A 171 0.54 -14.06 19.64
CA ASN A 171 -0.22 -14.03 20.89
C ASN A 171 -1.33 -12.95 20.85
N PRO A 172 -2.62 -13.32 20.91
CA PRO A 172 -3.72 -12.35 20.90
C PRO A 172 -3.74 -11.44 22.13
N SER A 173 -3.23 -11.90 23.28
CA SER A 173 -3.24 -11.13 24.52
C SER A 173 -2.36 -9.89 24.45
N ALA A 174 -1.42 -9.84 23.50
CA ALA A 174 -0.54 -8.70 23.29
C ALA A 174 -1.27 -7.44 22.78
N THR A 175 -2.47 -7.57 22.21
CA THR A 175 -3.28 -6.41 21.79
C THR A 175 -4.21 -5.88 22.90
N MET A 176 -4.29 -6.58 24.03
CA MET A 176 -5.14 -6.24 25.17
C MET A 176 -4.38 -5.36 26.17
N GLY A 177 -5.01 -4.29 26.63
CA GLY A 177 -4.54 -3.47 27.74
C GLY A 177 -4.81 -4.13 29.10
N GLN A 178 -4.21 -3.58 30.17
CA GLN A 178 -4.28 -4.17 31.53
C GLN A 178 -5.70 -4.35 32.09
N ASN A 179 -6.70 -3.65 31.53
CA ASN A 179 -8.10 -3.74 31.94
C ASN A 179 -8.92 -4.74 31.11
N GLY A 180 -8.29 -5.59 30.29
CA GLY A 180 -8.98 -6.51 29.36
C GLY A 180 -9.70 -5.81 28.19
N LYS A 181 -9.46 -4.50 28.00
CA LYS A 181 -9.90 -3.73 26.83
C LYS A 181 -8.77 -3.65 25.80
N PRO A 182 -9.06 -3.53 24.49
CA PRO A 182 -8.03 -3.29 23.49
C PRO A 182 -7.15 -2.09 23.90
N ALA A 183 -5.83 -2.21 23.76
CA ALA A 183 -4.91 -1.10 24.04
C ALA A 183 -5.25 0.12 23.17
N ALA A 184 -4.85 1.35 23.55
CA ALA A 184 -5.21 2.56 22.80
C ALA A 184 -4.82 2.51 21.30
N ASN A 185 -3.74 1.81 20.95
CA ASN A 185 -3.31 1.56 19.56
C ASN A 185 -4.09 0.42 18.85
N ALA A 186 -4.85 -0.39 19.59
CA ALA A 186 -5.81 -1.37 19.07
C ALA A 186 -7.17 -0.74 18.69
N SER A 187 -7.25 0.60 18.67
CA SER A 187 -8.41 1.37 18.18
C SER A 187 -8.42 1.61 16.66
N LEU A 188 -7.39 1.15 15.95
CA LEU A 188 -7.31 1.27 14.51
C LEU A 188 -7.95 0.02 13.88
N VAL A 189 -9.03 0.24 13.14
CA VAL A 189 -9.76 -0.82 12.42
C VAL A 189 -9.25 -0.90 10.98
N GLY A 190 -8.80 -2.08 10.56
CA GLY A 190 -8.40 -2.33 9.17
C GLY A 190 -9.56 -2.21 8.18
N GLY A 191 -9.23 -2.01 6.90
CA GLY A 191 -10.21 -2.01 5.81
C GLY A 191 -10.36 -0.69 5.06
N GLU A 192 -10.80 -0.81 3.81
CA GLU A 192 -11.10 0.31 2.92
C GLU A 192 -12.26 1.15 3.46
N ASN A 193 -13.28 0.52 4.03
CA ASN A 193 -14.48 1.23 4.49
C ASN A 193 -14.17 2.19 5.64
N GLU A 194 -13.39 1.73 6.62
CA GLU A 194 -12.87 2.58 7.70
C GLU A 194 -11.93 3.66 7.15
N ALA A 195 -11.06 3.31 6.18
CA ALA A 195 -10.16 4.26 5.55
C ALA A 195 -10.90 5.45 4.93
N LEU A 196 -11.96 5.16 4.16
CA LEU A 196 -12.77 6.15 3.47
C LEU A 196 -13.57 7.01 4.47
N GLN A 197 -14.09 6.40 5.55
CA GLN A 197 -14.77 7.15 6.61
C GLN A 197 -13.81 8.12 7.30
N ARG A 198 -12.59 7.66 7.65
CA ARG A 198 -11.56 8.49 8.27
C ARG A 198 -11.09 9.60 7.34
N LEU A 199 -10.90 9.30 6.05
CA LEU A 199 -10.55 10.30 5.05
C LEU A 199 -11.61 11.40 4.95
N ARG A 200 -12.90 11.04 4.89
CA ARG A 200 -14.01 12.02 4.86
C ARG A 200 -14.05 12.87 6.12
N LYS A 201 -13.88 12.24 7.29
CA LYS A 201 -13.82 12.96 8.57
C LYS A 201 -12.64 13.93 8.62
N PHE A 202 -11.45 13.46 8.23
CA PHE A 202 -10.25 14.29 8.15
C PHE A 202 -10.44 15.45 7.16
N ALA A 203 -11.02 15.19 6.00
CA ALA A 203 -11.32 16.22 5.01
C ALA A 203 -12.28 17.29 5.55
N ALA A 204 -13.30 16.88 6.33
CA ALA A 204 -14.23 17.80 6.99
C ALA A 204 -13.56 18.61 8.12
N GLU A 205 -12.70 17.98 8.92
CA GLU A 205 -11.90 18.68 9.95
C GLU A 205 -10.99 19.73 9.33
N CYS A 206 -10.34 19.41 8.20
CA CYS A 206 -9.53 20.37 7.44
C CYS A 206 -10.34 21.56 6.93
N GLN A 207 -11.61 21.36 6.55
CA GLN A 207 -12.51 22.46 6.16
C GLN A 207 -12.87 23.35 7.36
N ALA A 208 -13.09 22.76 8.53
CA ALA A 208 -13.55 23.47 9.71
C ALA A 208 -12.48 24.35 10.37
N GLN A 209 -11.19 24.10 10.10
CA GLN A 209 -10.07 24.85 10.68
C GLN A 209 -9.11 25.40 9.60
N PRO A 210 -9.51 26.41 8.79
CA PRO A 210 -8.56 27.08 7.91
C PRO A 210 -7.35 27.56 8.72
N SER A 211 -6.14 27.22 8.25
CA SER A 211 -4.90 27.42 8.98
C SER A 211 -4.75 28.86 9.49
N LYS A 212 -4.54 29.01 10.80
CA LYS A 212 -4.02 30.26 11.37
C LYS A 212 -2.51 30.25 11.16
N GLU A 213 -2.01 31.12 10.28
CA GLU A 213 -0.58 31.41 10.20
C GLU A 213 -0.12 31.95 11.56
N ASN A 214 0.72 31.20 12.28
CA ASN A 214 1.48 31.76 13.40
C ASN A 214 2.70 32.50 12.84
N LYS A 215 2.99 33.67 13.42
CA LYS A 215 3.98 34.67 12.97
C LYS A 215 5.44 34.19 12.94
N ASP A 216 5.75 32.97 13.38
CA ASP A 216 7.12 32.45 13.50
C ASP A 216 7.54 31.45 12.40
N GLY A 217 6.75 31.28 11.33
CA GLY A 217 7.15 30.49 10.15
C GLY A 217 7.33 28.97 10.39
N THR A 218 7.20 28.51 11.63
CA THR A 218 7.11 27.11 12.02
C THR A 218 5.67 26.67 11.90
N THR A 219 5.36 25.98 10.81
CA THR A 219 4.11 25.23 10.68
C THR A 219 4.21 24.01 11.59
N ASP A 220 4.00 24.19 12.89
CA ASP A 220 3.62 23.09 13.80
C ASP A 220 2.21 22.65 13.40
N SER A 221 2.19 21.91 12.30
CA SER A 221 0.98 21.61 11.58
C SER A 221 0.31 20.47 12.33
N ILE A 222 -0.75 20.78 13.08
CA ILE A 222 -1.72 19.82 13.62
C ILE A 222 -2.09 18.76 12.56
N TYR A 223 -2.02 19.12 11.27
CA TYR A 223 -2.18 18.23 10.13
C TYR A 223 -1.12 17.13 10.02
N GLY A 224 0.16 17.42 10.30
CA GLY A 224 1.27 16.44 10.26
C GLY A 224 1.10 15.31 11.28
N ALA A 225 0.81 15.67 12.54
CA ALA A 225 0.56 14.69 13.60
C ALA A 225 -0.73 13.88 13.34
N ASN A 226 -1.80 14.54 12.88
CA ASN A 226 -3.06 13.86 12.54
C ASN A 226 -2.90 12.94 11.32
N PHE A 227 -2.15 13.32 10.29
CA PHE A 227 -1.88 12.48 9.13
C PHE A 227 -1.05 11.24 9.47
N SER A 228 0.06 11.45 10.16
CA SER A 228 0.98 10.40 10.57
C SER A 228 0.27 9.38 11.47
N CYS A 229 -0.62 9.82 12.37
CA CYS A 229 -1.29 8.95 13.34
C CYS A 229 -2.66 8.41 12.88
N LYS A 230 -3.31 8.97 11.84
CA LYS A 230 -4.72 8.64 11.52
C LYS A 230 -4.98 8.09 10.12
N ILE A 231 -4.02 8.14 9.19
CA ILE A 231 -4.25 7.68 7.79
C ILE A 231 -3.12 6.75 7.28
N SER A 232 -1.89 6.92 7.78
CA SER A 232 -0.73 6.14 7.34
C SER A 232 -0.92 4.60 7.32
N PRO A 233 -1.65 3.95 8.25
CA PRO A 233 -1.83 2.49 8.22
C PRO A 233 -2.62 2.00 6.99
N TRP A 234 -3.65 2.74 6.57
CA TRP A 234 -4.45 2.40 5.39
C TRP A 234 -3.69 2.66 4.08
N LEU A 235 -2.85 3.71 4.02
CA LEU A 235 -1.95 3.95 2.90
C LEU A 235 -0.85 2.87 2.79
N ALA A 236 -0.40 2.32 3.92
CA ALA A 236 0.60 1.26 3.96
C ALA A 236 0.03 -0.09 3.49
N MET A 237 -1.21 -0.41 3.86
CA MET A 237 -1.89 -1.65 3.44
C MET A 237 -2.63 -1.55 2.11
N GLY A 238 -2.62 -0.38 1.45
CA GLY A 238 -3.33 -0.16 0.20
C GLY A 238 -4.86 -0.08 0.32
N CYS A 239 -5.41 -0.06 1.54
CA CYS A 239 -6.82 0.21 1.80
C CYS A 239 -7.23 1.62 1.37
N LEU A 240 -6.26 2.53 1.26
CA LEU A 240 -6.45 3.85 0.67
C LEU A 240 -5.36 4.11 -0.36
N SER A 241 -5.76 4.59 -1.55
CA SER A 241 -4.83 5.05 -2.58
C SER A 241 -4.41 6.50 -2.33
N PRO A 242 -3.13 6.87 -2.54
CA PRO A 242 -2.68 8.26 -2.45
C PRO A 242 -3.41 9.18 -3.44
N ARG A 243 -3.79 8.66 -4.61
CA ARG A 243 -4.57 9.42 -5.62
C ARG A 243 -5.99 9.67 -5.15
N SER A 244 -6.66 8.68 -4.54
CA SER A 244 -8.00 8.87 -3.96
C SER A 244 -7.99 9.87 -2.81
N MET A 245 -6.95 9.80 -1.96
CA MET A 245 -6.76 10.77 -0.88
C MET A 245 -6.58 12.19 -1.42
N PHE A 246 -5.72 12.36 -2.43
CA PHE A 246 -5.48 13.64 -3.08
C PHE A 246 -6.77 14.19 -3.71
N ASP A 247 -7.51 13.38 -4.47
CA ASP A 247 -8.74 13.80 -5.14
C ASP A 247 -9.83 14.21 -4.13
N GLU A 248 -10.01 13.48 -3.04
CA GLU A 248 -11.01 13.81 -2.01
C GLU A 248 -10.68 15.12 -1.31
N LEU A 249 -9.42 15.34 -0.94
CA LEU A 249 -8.99 16.57 -0.26
C LEU A 249 -8.97 17.78 -1.22
N LYS A 250 -8.66 17.57 -2.50
CA LYS A 250 -8.79 18.59 -3.54
C LYS A 250 -10.24 19.01 -3.73
N LYS A 251 -11.19 18.06 -3.82
CA LYS A 251 -12.65 18.33 -3.90
C LYS A 251 -13.15 19.10 -2.67
N SER A 252 -12.67 18.73 -1.48
CA SER A 252 -12.99 19.39 -0.23
C SER A 252 -12.54 20.87 -0.21
N THR A 253 -11.33 21.14 -0.70
CA THR A 253 -10.75 22.49 -0.75
C THR A 253 -11.43 23.36 -1.82
N SER A 254 -11.73 22.83 -3.01
CA SER A 254 -12.35 23.59 -4.09
C SER A 254 -13.78 24.03 -3.77
N ARG A 255 -14.57 23.21 -3.06
CA ARG A 255 -15.93 23.58 -2.61
C ARG A 255 -15.92 24.80 -1.68
N THR A 256 -14.86 24.94 -0.87
CA THR A 256 -14.71 26.07 0.05
C THR A 256 -14.39 27.38 -0.69
N ILE A 257 -13.49 27.32 -1.70
CA ILE A 257 -13.13 28.48 -2.53
C ILE A 257 -14.34 28.98 -3.34
N SER A 258 -15.17 28.07 -3.86
CA SER A 258 -16.39 28.43 -4.58
C SER A 258 -17.49 29.00 -3.67
N ALA A 259 -17.54 28.61 -2.38
CA ALA A 259 -18.47 29.17 -1.40
C ALA A 259 -18.01 30.52 -0.81
N ALA A 260 -16.70 30.81 -0.87
CA ALA A 260 -16.07 32.02 -0.35
C ALA A 260 -15.78 33.08 -1.43
N SER A 261 -16.43 33.02 -2.60
CA SER A 261 -16.19 33.91 -3.74
C SER A 261 -16.54 35.37 -3.41
N GLY A 262 -15.55 36.07 -2.85
CA GLY A 262 -15.46 37.52 -2.67
C GLY A 262 -14.03 38.05 -2.62
N LYS A 263 -13.00 37.21 -2.53
CA LYS A 263 -11.60 37.65 -2.60
C LYS A 263 -10.76 36.80 -3.54
N LYS A 264 -10.27 37.44 -4.60
CA LYS A 264 -9.15 36.98 -5.43
C LYS A 264 -7.87 37.13 -4.61
N ASP A 265 -7.44 36.07 -3.94
CA ASP A 265 -6.03 35.94 -3.56
C ASP A 265 -5.52 34.61 -4.11
N GLY A 266 -4.50 34.68 -4.96
CA GLY A 266 -3.87 33.57 -5.67
C GLY A 266 -3.04 32.64 -4.79
N GLY A 267 -3.49 32.35 -3.57
CA GLY A 267 -2.88 31.40 -2.67
C GLY A 267 -3.46 30.00 -2.89
N SER A 268 -2.72 29.12 -3.55
CA SER A 268 -2.94 27.66 -3.47
C SER A 268 -3.10 27.28 -1.99
N GLY A 269 -4.29 26.79 -1.60
CA GLY A 269 -4.67 26.55 -0.21
C GLY A 269 -3.58 25.80 0.56
N THR A 270 -3.10 26.41 1.65
CA THR A 270 -1.98 25.94 2.49
C THR A 270 -2.09 24.47 2.90
N GLY A 271 -3.31 23.95 3.12
CA GLY A 271 -3.56 22.54 3.42
C GLY A 271 -3.29 21.55 2.27
N LEU A 272 -3.58 21.93 1.02
CA LEU A 272 -3.28 21.09 -0.16
C LEU A 272 -1.77 21.03 -0.42
N ASN A 273 -1.05 22.13 -0.14
CA ASN A 273 0.40 22.18 -0.25
C ASN A 273 1.09 21.27 0.78
N TRP A 274 0.59 21.21 2.01
CA TRP A 274 1.12 20.31 3.05
C TRP A 274 0.80 18.83 2.74
N LEU A 275 -0.41 18.50 2.32
CA LEU A 275 -0.76 17.12 1.94
C LEU A 275 0.14 16.63 0.79
N MET A 276 0.29 17.47 -0.23
CA MET A 276 1.18 17.18 -1.35
C MET A 276 2.60 16.93 -0.84
N TYR A 277 3.09 17.76 0.07
CA TYR A 277 4.41 17.58 0.66
C TYR A 277 4.58 16.21 1.35
N GLU A 278 3.63 15.75 2.17
CA GLU A 278 3.72 14.44 2.84
C GLU A 278 3.62 13.26 1.85
N LEU A 279 2.71 13.33 0.88
CA LEU A 279 2.56 12.29 -0.14
C LEU A 279 3.80 12.22 -1.05
N LEU A 280 4.44 13.35 -1.34
CA LEU A 280 5.70 13.38 -2.10
C LEU A 280 6.87 12.77 -1.33
N TRP A 281 6.93 12.93 0.00
CA TRP A 281 7.91 12.20 0.81
C TRP A 281 7.74 10.69 0.69
N ARG A 282 6.49 10.21 0.75
CA ARG A 282 6.17 8.79 0.57
C ARG A 282 6.59 8.29 -0.82
N ASP A 283 6.28 9.05 -1.87
CA ASP A 283 6.69 8.74 -3.24
C ASP A 283 8.23 8.73 -3.38
N PHE A 284 8.91 9.74 -2.83
CA PHE A 284 10.37 9.82 -2.81
C PHE A 284 10.99 8.56 -2.22
N PHE A 285 10.53 8.12 -1.04
CA PHE A 285 11.04 6.91 -0.38
C PHE A 285 10.74 5.63 -1.18
N ARG A 286 9.59 5.55 -1.85
CA ARG A 286 9.28 4.41 -2.74
C ARG A 286 10.23 4.37 -3.95
N PHE A 287 10.42 5.49 -4.64
CA PHE A 287 11.26 5.56 -5.83
C PHE A 287 12.75 5.38 -5.52
N ILE A 288 13.25 5.98 -4.44
CA ILE A 288 14.66 5.82 -4.04
C ILE A 288 14.95 4.37 -3.63
N THR A 289 13.99 3.71 -2.96
CA THR A 289 14.10 2.27 -2.66
C THR A 289 14.17 1.46 -3.94
N LYS A 290 13.30 1.72 -4.93
CA LYS A 290 13.35 1.04 -6.23
C LYS A 290 14.70 1.22 -6.93
N LYS A 291 15.26 2.43 -6.95
CA LYS A 291 16.60 2.71 -7.52
C LYS A 291 17.67 1.81 -6.91
N TYR A 292 17.71 1.72 -5.58
CA TYR A 292 18.75 0.97 -4.89
C TYR A 292 18.52 -0.55 -4.88
N SER A 293 17.26 -1.00 -4.91
CA SER A 293 16.94 -2.42 -5.07
C SER A 293 17.38 -2.95 -6.44
N ALA A 294 17.18 -2.17 -7.51
CA ALA A 294 17.62 -2.54 -8.85
C ALA A 294 19.15 -2.59 -8.99
N ALA A 295 19.86 -1.63 -8.38
CA ALA A 295 21.33 -1.59 -8.42
C ALA A 295 22.00 -2.79 -7.72
N LYS A 296 21.37 -3.32 -6.65
CA LYS A 296 21.86 -4.52 -5.95
C LYS A 296 21.73 -5.79 -6.77
N GLN A 297 20.73 -5.91 -7.66
CA GLN A 297 20.63 -7.04 -8.58
C GLN A 297 21.74 -7.03 -9.63
N ASN A 298 22.18 -5.85 -10.09
CA ASN A 298 23.24 -5.70 -11.09
C ASN A 298 24.67 -5.82 -10.55
N SER A 299 24.87 -5.77 -9.22
CA SER A 299 26.19 -5.84 -8.56
C SER A 299 26.50 -7.19 -7.92
N ALA A 300 25.61 -8.18 -8.06
CA ALA A 300 25.82 -9.54 -7.60
C ALA A 300 26.70 -10.35 -8.58
N THR A 301 27.94 -9.90 -8.81
CA THR A 301 29.00 -10.77 -9.36
C THR A 301 29.48 -11.68 -8.21
N PRO A 302 29.61 -13.01 -8.39
CA PRO A 302 30.12 -13.85 -7.32
C PRO A 302 31.56 -13.43 -7.05
N VAL A 303 31.86 -13.06 -5.81
CA VAL A 303 33.24 -12.92 -5.36
C VAL A 303 33.85 -14.32 -5.36
N THR A 304 34.53 -14.66 -6.44
CA THR A 304 35.39 -15.84 -6.48
C THR A 304 36.48 -15.64 -5.43
N ALA A 305 36.36 -16.36 -4.30
CA ALA A 305 37.44 -16.44 -3.34
C ALA A 305 38.62 -17.14 -4.01
N CYS A 306 39.63 -16.38 -4.41
CA CYS A 306 40.93 -16.93 -4.78
C CYS A 306 41.49 -17.62 -3.54
N VAL A 307 41.42 -18.95 -3.51
CA VAL A 307 42.20 -19.77 -2.59
C VAL A 307 43.64 -19.71 -3.10
N GLY A 308 44.47 -18.91 -2.42
CA GLY A 308 45.91 -18.92 -2.63
C GLY A 308 46.46 -20.28 -2.23
N ALA A 309 46.96 -21.03 -3.22
CA ALA A 309 47.73 -22.23 -3.02
C ALA A 309 49.10 -21.89 -2.40
N ALA A 310 49.58 -22.83 -1.59
CA ALA A 310 50.81 -22.78 -0.81
C ALA A 310 52.09 -22.56 -1.63
N ALA A 311 53.06 -21.91 -0.99
CA ALA A 311 54.48 -22.29 -1.00
C ALA A 311 55.06 -21.92 0.36
#